data_AF-A0A8T5QIG8-F1
#
_entry.id   AF-A0A8T5QIG8-F1
#
_cell.length_a   1.000
_cell.length_b   1.000
_cell.length_c   1.000
_cell.angle_alpha   90.00
_cell.angle_beta   90.00
_cell.angle_gamma   90.00
#
_symmetry.space_group_name_H-M   'P 1'
#
loop_
_entity.id
_entity.type
_entity.pdbx_description
1 polymer ?
#
loop_
_entity_poly.entity_id
_entity_poly.type
_entity_poly.pdbx_seq_one_letter_code
_entity_poly.pdbx_strand_id
1 'polypeptide(L)'
;MAKISIHIPDEVLKRVREHKDRLNISKICSTALLKEVEIVSNVSPMVDATRKLIERMQKEMHKQQVESFNLGISLAQSYAEKVSYDQLRYWGSLVFSERKRLVLPEEIEDYIEKCTLEKRLKSSFRRESFVKGWLTVMRSTWETVKDKI
;
A
#
# COMPACT_ATOMS: atom_id res chain seq x y z
N MET A 1 -7.58 -45.32 19.95
CA MET A 1 -6.37 -44.85 19.22
C MET A 1 -6.58 -45.06 17.73
N ALA A 2 -6.20 -44.08 16.90
CA ALA A 2 -6.24 -44.21 15.44
C ALA A 2 -4.88 -44.72 14.92
N LYS A 3 -4.89 -45.61 13.92
CA LYS A 3 -3.69 -46.06 13.21
C LYS A 3 -3.60 -45.34 11.88
N ILE A 4 -2.50 -44.63 11.65
CA ILE A 4 -2.24 -43.88 10.42
C ILE A 4 -0.96 -44.44 9.79
N SER A 5 -0.99 -44.71 8.50
CA SER A 5 0.20 -45.08 7.73
C SER A 5 0.84 -43.80 7.19
N ILE A 6 2.14 -43.65 7.40
CA ILE A 6 2.92 -42.51 6.90
C ILE A 6 4.04 -43.02 6.00
N HIS A 7 4.37 -42.26 4.97
CA HIS A 7 5.59 -42.48 4.20
C HIS A 7 6.75 -41.72 4.84
N ILE A 8 7.88 -42.40 4.98
CA ILE A 8 9.13 -41.82 5.45
C ILE A 8 10.23 -42.10 4.42
N PRO A 9 11.22 -41.19 4.28
CA PRO A 9 12.35 -41.42 3.39
C PRO A 9 13.13 -42.69 3.78
N ASP A 10 13.64 -43.41 2.78
CA ASP A 10 14.36 -44.68 2.98
C ASP A 10 15.59 -44.53 3.89
N GLU A 11 16.26 -43.38 3.81
CA GLU A 11 17.41 -43.08 4.66
C GLU A 11 17.03 -42.99 6.15
N VAL A 12 15.87 -42.39 6.46
CA VAL A 12 15.34 -42.30 7.82
C VAL A 12 14.90 -43.68 8.29
N LEU A 13 14.22 -44.44 7.43
CA LEU A 13 13.80 -45.81 7.73
C LEU A 13 14.99 -46.72 8.06
N LYS A 14 16.09 -46.60 7.30
CA LYS A 14 17.31 -47.37 7.54
C LYS A 14 17.90 -47.10 8.92
N ARG A 15 18.10 -45.82 9.28
CA ARG A 15 18.64 -45.41 10.58
C ARG A 15 17.73 -45.81 11.74
N VAL A 16 16.41 -45.74 11.56
CA VAL A 16 15.42 -46.17 12.57
C VAL A 16 15.47 -47.69 12.77
N ARG A 17 15.63 -48.47 11.71
CA ARG A 17 15.75 -49.94 11.79
C ARG A 17 17.01 -50.37 12.53
N GLU A 18 18.12 -49.68 12.35
CA GLU A 18 19.39 -49.94 13.05
C GLU A 18 19.27 -49.81 14.57
N HIS A 19 18.29 -49.05 15.09
CA HIS A 19 18.10 -48.79 16.52
C HIS A 19 16.69 -49.19 17.02
N LYS A 20 16.00 -50.07 16.28
CA LYS A 20 14.57 -50.41 16.49
C LYS A 20 14.26 -50.89 17.91
N ASP A 21 15.15 -51.66 18.52
CA ASP A 21 14.93 -52.25 19.84
C ASP A 21 15.12 -51.25 21.00
N ARG A 22 15.70 -50.08 20.71
CA ARG A 22 15.96 -49.00 21.67
C ARG A 22 15.00 -47.83 21.54
N LEU A 23 14.17 -47.80 20.48
CA LEU A 23 13.32 -46.67 20.14
C LEU A 23 11.85 -47.07 20.07
N ASN A 24 10.99 -46.39 20.83
CA ASN A 24 9.55 -46.47 20.63
C ASN A 24 9.14 -45.50 19.50
N ILE A 25 9.18 -46.01 18.26
CA ILE A 25 8.91 -45.23 17.04
C ILE A 25 7.55 -44.53 17.12
N SER A 26 6.51 -45.23 17.58
CA SER A 26 5.16 -44.66 17.70
C SER A 26 5.12 -43.47 18.66
N LYS A 27 5.81 -43.56 19.81
CA LYS A 27 5.91 -42.47 20.79
C LYS A 27 6.72 -41.29 20.27
N ILE A 28 7.79 -41.55 19.52
CA ILE A 28 8.63 -40.50 18.92
C ILE A 28 7.84 -39.76 17.84
N CYS A 29 7.19 -40.48 16.92
CA CYS A 29 6.37 -39.89 15.87
C CYS A 29 5.19 -39.11 16.46
N SER A 30 4.51 -39.62 17.50
CA SER A 30 3.40 -38.88 18.12
C SER A 30 3.88 -37.58 18.79
N THR A 31 5.02 -37.61 19.46
CA THR A 31 5.59 -36.42 20.11
C THR A 31 6.04 -35.39 19.08
N ALA A 32 6.66 -35.82 17.98
CA ALA A 32 7.07 -34.94 16.89
C ALA A 32 5.86 -34.32 16.17
N LEU A 33 4.83 -35.13 15.87
CA LEU A 33 3.58 -34.64 15.27
C LEU A 33 2.86 -33.65 16.18
N LEU A 34 2.80 -33.88 17.49
CA LEU A 34 2.18 -32.94 18.43
C LEU A 34 2.90 -31.58 18.42
N LYS A 35 4.24 -31.58 18.45
CA LYS A 35 5.03 -30.34 18.35
C LYS A 35 4.78 -29.60 17.04
N GLU A 36 4.72 -30.32 15.92
CA GLU A 36 4.49 -29.72 14.62
C GLU A 36 3.07 -29.16 14.50
N VAL A 37 2.08 -29.89 15.00
CA VAL A 37 0.68 -29.41 15.07
C VAL A 37 0.59 -28.16 15.94
N GLU A 38 1.28 -28.12 17.08
CA GLU A 38 1.33 -26.94 17.94
C GLU A 38 1.95 -25.73 17.21
N ILE A 39 3.07 -25.92 16.51
CA ILE A 39 3.71 -24.86 15.70
C ILE A 39 2.75 -24.37 14.61
N VAL A 40 2.18 -25.27 13.80
CA VAL A 40 1.27 -24.90 12.70
C VAL A 40 0.00 -24.24 13.23
N SER A 41 -0.55 -24.73 14.35
CA SER A 41 -1.75 -24.18 14.98
C SER A 41 -1.52 -22.77 15.54
N ASN A 42 -0.29 -22.44 15.95
CA ASN A 42 0.09 -21.10 16.39
C ASN A 42 0.44 -20.15 15.23
N VAL A 43 0.89 -20.68 14.09
CA VAL A 43 1.24 -19.88 12.90
C VAL A 43 0.00 -19.47 12.09
N SER A 44 -1.01 -20.33 11.99
CA SER A 44 -2.23 -20.03 11.22
C SER A 44 -2.98 -18.76 11.68
N PRO A 45 -3.16 -18.49 12.99
CA PRO A 45 -3.75 -17.25 13.49
C PRO A 45 -2.91 -16.01 13.16
N MET A 46 -1.57 -16.13 13.13
CA MET A 46 -0.69 -15.02 12.75
C MET A 46 -0.83 -14.66 11.26
N VAL A 47 -1.01 -15.65 10.37
CA VAL A 47 -1.23 -15.41 8.94
C VAL A 47 -2.54 -14.65 8.73
N ASP A 48 -3.61 -15.02 9.43
CA ASP A 48 -4.90 -14.32 9.35
C ASP A 48 -4.85 -12.91 9.94
N ALA A 49 -4.14 -12.72 11.07
CA ALA A 49 -3.91 -11.40 11.65
C ALA A 49 -3.10 -10.50 10.70
N THR A 50 -2.09 -11.06 10.04
CA THR A 50 -1.25 -10.34 9.06
C THR A 50 -2.07 -9.93 7.84
N ARG A 51 -2.92 -10.82 7.31
CA ARG A 51 -3.83 -10.49 6.20
C ARG A 51 -4.78 -9.34 6.56
N LYS A 52 -5.43 -9.39 7.73
CA LYS A 52 -6.30 -8.31 8.21
C LYS A 52 -5.55 -6.99 8.40
N LEU A 53 -4.31 -7.05 8.87
CA LEU A 53 -3.45 -5.87 8.98
C LEU A 53 -3.14 -5.28 7.59
N ILE A 54 -2.77 -6.11 6.61
CA ILE A 54 -2.51 -5.67 5.23
C ILE A 54 -3.75 -4.99 4.64
N GLU A 55 -4.92 -5.62 4.76
CA GLU A 55 -6.18 -5.05 4.27
C GLU A 55 -6.49 -3.69 4.93
N ARG A 56 -6.27 -3.56 6.25
CA ARG A 56 -6.43 -2.30 6.97
C ARG A 56 -5.47 -1.23 6.45
N MET A 57 -4.18 -1.56 6.30
CA MET A 57 -3.17 -0.64 5.78
C MET A 57 -3.46 -0.20 4.35
N GLN A 58 -3.96 -1.09 3.50
CA GLN A 58 -4.38 -0.76 2.14
C GLN A 58 -5.56 0.24 2.14
N LYS A 59 -6.56 0.03 3.01
CA LYS A 59 -7.68 0.96 3.18
C LYS A 59 -7.24 2.33 3.70
N GLU A 60 -6.36 2.36 4.70
CA GLU A 60 -5.80 3.60 5.24
C GLU A 60 -5.00 4.35 4.17
N MET A 61 -4.16 3.65 3.40
CA MET A 61 -3.40 4.24 2.29
C MET A 61 -4.33 4.81 1.21
N HIS A 62 -5.36 4.07 0.81
CA HIS A 62 -6.32 4.55 -0.17
C HIS A 62 -7.07 5.80 0.32
N LYS A 63 -7.50 5.80 1.58
CA LYS A 63 -8.15 6.96 2.21
C LYS A 63 -7.25 8.20 2.14
N GLN A 64 -5.96 8.06 2.50
CA GLN A 64 -4.99 9.15 2.43
C GLN A 64 -4.79 9.68 1.00
N GLN A 65 -4.76 8.78 0.01
CA GLN A 65 -4.65 9.17 -1.40
C GLN A 65 -5.88 9.98 -1.86
N VAL A 66 -7.07 9.51 -1.52
CA VAL A 66 -8.34 10.19 -1.86
C VAL A 66 -8.43 11.55 -1.17
N GLU A 67 -8.10 11.64 0.12
CA GLU A 67 -8.08 12.90 0.86
C GLU A 67 -7.10 13.90 0.26
N SER A 68 -5.89 13.47 -0.06
CA SER A 68 -4.87 14.32 -0.69
C SER A 68 -5.30 14.77 -2.09
N PHE A 69 -5.91 13.88 -2.88
CA PHE A 69 -6.45 14.20 -4.20
C PHE A 69 -7.58 15.24 -4.13
N ASN A 70 -8.55 15.04 -3.23
CA ASN A 70 -9.66 15.98 -3.05
C ASN A 70 -9.18 17.34 -2.54
N LEU A 71 -8.16 17.36 -1.68
CA LEU A 71 -7.51 18.59 -1.27
C LEU A 71 -6.87 19.31 -2.46
N GLY A 72 -6.20 18.57 -3.35
CA GLY A 72 -5.64 19.10 -4.60
C GLY A 72 -6.69 19.76 -5.48
N ILE A 73 -7.85 19.11 -5.65
CA ILE A 73 -9.00 19.68 -6.37
C ILE A 73 -9.46 20.99 -5.72
N SER A 74 -9.75 20.95 -4.43
CA SER A 74 -10.32 22.10 -3.71
C SER A 74 -9.42 23.33 -3.78
N LEU A 75 -8.12 23.17 -3.59
CA LEU A 75 -7.19 24.29 -3.66
C LEU A 75 -6.97 24.78 -5.10
N ALA A 76 -6.92 23.86 -6.07
CA ALA A 76 -6.78 24.23 -7.47
C ALA A 76 -7.97 25.04 -7.98
N GLN A 77 -9.19 24.76 -7.51
CA GLN A 77 -10.38 25.57 -7.84
C GLN A 77 -10.20 27.01 -7.37
N SER A 78 -9.83 27.22 -6.10
CA SER A 78 -9.60 28.56 -5.56
C SER A 78 -8.41 29.28 -6.22
N TYR A 79 -7.42 28.53 -6.70
CA TYR A 79 -6.28 29.07 -7.42
C TYR A 79 -6.63 29.45 -8.87
N ALA A 80 -7.40 28.62 -9.56
CA ALA A 80 -7.81 28.82 -10.95
C ALA A 80 -8.63 30.10 -11.18
N GLU A 81 -9.29 30.62 -10.14
CA GLU A 81 -10.01 31.90 -10.21
C GLU A 81 -9.08 33.13 -10.19
N LYS A 82 -7.84 32.98 -9.69
CA LYS A 82 -6.90 34.09 -9.42
C LYS A 82 -5.67 34.06 -10.33
N VAL A 83 -5.49 32.97 -11.06
CA VAL A 83 -4.32 32.70 -11.89
C VAL A 83 -4.36 33.54 -13.18
N SER A 84 -3.19 33.93 -13.68
CA SER A 84 -3.07 34.59 -15.00
C SER A 84 -3.34 33.60 -16.15
N TYR A 85 -3.63 34.13 -17.35
CA TYR A 85 -3.81 33.31 -18.55
C TYR A 85 -2.61 32.40 -18.84
N ASP A 86 -1.39 32.95 -18.80
CA ASP A 86 -0.17 32.20 -19.11
C ASP A 86 0.06 31.06 -18.13
N GLN A 87 -0.20 31.31 -16.85
CA GLN A 87 -0.13 30.27 -15.82
C GLN A 87 -1.22 29.22 -16.04
N LEU A 88 -2.48 29.60 -16.29
CA LEU A 88 -3.57 28.64 -16.55
C LEU A 88 -3.27 27.76 -17.77
N ARG A 89 -2.78 28.37 -18.85
CA ARG A 89 -2.35 27.67 -20.08
C ARG A 89 -1.21 26.70 -19.80
N TYR A 90 -0.18 27.15 -19.09
CA TYR A 90 0.94 26.30 -18.70
C TYR A 90 0.44 25.06 -17.95
N TRP A 91 -0.33 25.26 -16.88
CA TRP A 91 -0.86 24.18 -16.07
C TRP A 91 -1.79 23.23 -16.83
N GLY A 92 -2.68 23.78 -17.66
CA GLY A 92 -3.60 22.98 -18.45
C GLY A 92 -2.93 22.12 -19.51
N SER A 93 -1.79 22.59 -20.03
CA SER A 93 -0.98 21.86 -21.02
C SER A 93 -0.13 20.73 -20.43
N LEU A 94 0.07 20.69 -19.10
CA LEU A 94 0.89 19.65 -18.48
C LEU A 94 0.22 18.29 -18.56
N VAL A 95 0.98 17.29 -19.03
CA VAL A 95 0.58 15.88 -18.99
C VAL A 95 1.18 15.22 -17.76
N PHE A 96 0.32 14.86 -16.80
CA PHE A 96 0.74 14.07 -15.66
C PHE A 96 1.18 12.69 -16.14
N SER A 97 2.48 12.41 -16.04
CA SER A 97 3.02 11.07 -16.25
C SER A 97 3.48 10.54 -14.90
N GLU A 98 2.92 9.42 -14.45
CA GLU A 98 3.21 8.81 -13.14
C GLU A 98 4.71 8.43 -12.97
N ARG A 99 5.49 8.45 -14.05
CA ARG A 99 6.92 8.07 -14.06
C ARG A 99 7.90 9.24 -13.99
N LYS A 100 7.47 10.49 -14.21
CA LYS A 100 8.34 11.66 -14.05
C LYS A 100 7.89 12.40 -12.80
N ARG A 101 8.81 12.57 -11.83
CA ARG A 101 8.60 13.53 -10.74
C ARG A 101 8.28 14.87 -11.39
N LEU A 102 7.02 15.30 -11.27
CA LEU A 102 6.64 16.63 -11.73
C LEU A 102 7.40 17.61 -10.83
N VAL A 103 8.36 18.31 -11.43
CA VAL A 103 8.97 19.49 -10.83
C VAL A 103 7.94 20.59 -10.97
N LEU A 104 7.35 21.00 -9.85
CA LEU A 104 6.45 22.14 -9.82
C LEU A 104 7.32 23.41 -9.74
N PRO A 105 6.88 24.53 -10.32
CA PRO A 105 7.46 25.84 -10.04
C PRO A 105 7.45 26.10 -8.53
N GLU A 106 8.51 26.74 -8.04
CA GLU A 106 8.75 27.02 -6.62
C GLU A 106 7.56 27.72 -5.95
N GLU A 107 6.97 28.69 -6.63
CA GLU A 107 5.78 29.44 -6.19
C GLU A 107 4.59 28.52 -5.83
N ILE A 108 4.44 27.40 -6.54
CA ILE A 108 3.39 26.42 -6.29
C ILE A 108 3.80 25.44 -5.21
N GLU A 109 5.07 25.06 -5.14
CA GLU A 109 5.57 24.24 -4.04
C GLU A 109 5.37 24.97 -2.70
N ASP A 110 5.68 26.27 -2.65
CA ASP A 110 5.46 27.15 -1.51
C ASP A 110 3.97 27.28 -1.16
N TYR A 111 3.12 27.44 -2.17
CA TYR A 111 1.67 27.49 -1.98
C TYR A 111 1.12 26.18 -1.38
N ILE A 112 1.60 25.03 -1.88
CA ILE A 112 1.24 23.71 -1.37
C ILE A 112 1.77 23.53 0.05
N GLU A 113 3.02 23.88 0.30
CA GLU A 113 3.65 23.76 1.61
C GLU A 113 2.92 24.62 2.65
N LYS A 114 2.56 25.86 2.30
CA LYS A 114 1.74 26.74 3.15
C LYS A 114 0.38 26.12 3.47
N CYS A 115 -0.36 25.67 2.46
CA CYS A 115 -1.68 25.08 2.66
C CYS A 115 -1.64 23.75 3.43
N THR A 116 -0.58 22.95 3.26
CA THR A 116 -0.41 21.68 3.99
C THR A 116 0.02 21.88 5.45
N LEU A 117 0.85 22.90 5.71
CA LEU A 117 1.21 23.37 7.06
C LEU A 117 -0.02 23.88 7.81
N GLU A 118 -0.82 24.75 7.19
CA GLU A 118 -2.04 25.30 7.78
C GLU A 118 -3.05 24.21 8.16
N LYS A 119 -3.19 23.18 7.33
CA LYS A 119 -4.13 22.06 7.58
C LYS A 119 -3.55 20.95 8.47
N ARG A 120 -2.31 21.07 8.96
CA ARG A 120 -1.62 20.07 9.80
C ARG A 120 -1.58 18.66 9.20
N LEU A 121 -1.54 18.53 7.87
CA LEU A 121 -1.67 17.25 7.17
C LEU A 121 -0.35 16.46 7.03
N LYS A 122 0.72 16.86 7.73
CA LYS A 122 2.09 16.38 7.47
C LYS A 122 2.27 14.86 7.51
N SER A 123 1.51 14.12 8.32
CA SER A 123 1.68 12.66 8.47
C SER A 123 0.89 11.82 7.45
N SER A 124 -0.16 12.36 6.83
CA SER A 124 -1.05 11.65 5.89
C SER A 124 -1.00 12.20 4.46
N PHE A 125 -0.30 13.31 4.23
CA PHE A 125 -0.26 13.98 2.94
C PHE A 125 0.49 13.17 1.88
N ARG A 126 -0.19 12.90 0.77
CA ARG A 126 0.38 12.26 -0.42
C ARG A 126 0.52 13.28 -1.54
N ARG A 127 1.72 13.82 -1.70
CA ARG A 127 2.04 14.85 -2.72
C ARG A 127 1.60 14.44 -4.13
N GLU A 128 1.86 13.20 -4.53
CA GLU A 128 1.50 12.72 -5.88
C GLU A 128 -0.01 12.75 -6.12
N SER A 129 -0.80 12.25 -5.16
CA SER A 129 -2.26 12.27 -5.25
C SER A 129 -2.80 13.70 -5.26
N PHE A 130 -2.21 14.57 -4.43
CA PHE A 130 -2.53 15.99 -4.43
C PHE A 130 -2.30 16.66 -5.79
N VAL A 131 -1.10 16.51 -6.36
CA VAL A 131 -0.73 17.10 -7.65
C VAL A 131 -1.62 16.57 -8.76
N LYS A 132 -1.98 15.28 -8.72
CA LYS A 132 -2.93 14.69 -9.67
C LYS A 132 -4.31 15.37 -9.59
N GLY A 133 -4.82 15.62 -8.39
CA GLY A 133 -6.08 16.35 -8.18
C GLY A 133 -6.00 17.79 -8.68
N TRP A 134 -4.89 18.47 -8.36
CA TRP A 134 -4.63 19.84 -8.79
C TRP A 134 -4.63 19.99 -10.32
N LEU A 135 -3.83 19.17 -11.01
CA LEU A 135 -3.72 19.21 -12.47
C LEU A 135 -5.04 18.85 -13.16
N THR A 136 -5.84 17.97 -12.55
CA THR A 136 -7.17 17.62 -13.09
C THR A 136 -8.05 18.86 -13.21
N VAL A 137 -8.07 19.71 -12.17
CA VAL A 137 -8.84 20.95 -12.20
C VAL A 137 -8.23 21.95 -13.19
N MET A 138 -6.92 22.21 -13.10
CA MET A 138 -6.28 23.21 -13.97
C MET A 138 -6.44 22.89 -15.46
N ARG A 139 -6.34 21.61 -15.83
CA ARG A 139 -6.62 21.15 -17.19
C ARG A 139 -8.08 21.35 -17.56
N SER A 140 -9.01 20.90 -16.73
CA SER A 140 -10.44 21.04 -17.01
C SER A 140 -10.83 22.51 -17.22
N THR A 141 -10.32 23.40 -16.36
CA THR A 141 -10.53 24.84 -16.48
C THR A 141 -9.91 25.39 -17.76
N TRP A 142 -8.66 25.03 -18.07
CA TRP A 142 -8.01 25.46 -19.32
C TRP A 142 -8.77 25.00 -20.57
N GLU A 143 -9.18 23.74 -20.62
CA GLU A 143 -9.96 23.19 -21.74
C GLU A 143 -11.31 23.90 -21.92
N THR A 144 -11.92 24.35 -20.82
CA THR A 144 -13.18 25.11 -20.86
C THR A 144 -13.00 26.54 -21.34
N VAL A 145 -11.87 27.16 -21.01
CA VAL A 145 -11.59 28.58 -21.28
C VAL A 145 -10.93 28.78 -22.65
N LYS A 146 -10.06 27.86 -23.10
CA LYS A 146 -9.29 28.01 -24.33
C LYS A 146 -10.14 28.14 -25.60
N ASP A 147 -11.35 27.57 -25.60
CA ASP A 147 -12.25 27.62 -26.75
C ASP A 147 -13.10 28.91 -26.76
N LYS A 148 -13.04 29.70 -25.68
CA LYS A 148 -13.83 30.93 -25.49
C LYS A 148 -13.00 32.21 -25.56
N ILE A 149 -11.67 32.10 -25.64
CA ILE A 149 -10.70 33.19 -25.76
C ILE A 149 -9.98 33.02 -27.08
#